data_AF-A0A7W2THQ5-F1
#
_entry.id   AF-A0A7W2THQ5-F1
#
_cell.length_a   1.000
_cell.length_b   1.000
_cell.length_c   1.000
_cell.angle_alpha   90.00
_cell.angle_beta   90.00
_cell.angle_gamma   90.00
#
_symmetry.space_group_name_H-M   'P 1'
#
loop_
_entity.id
_entity.type
_entity.pdbx_description
1 polymer ?
#
loop_
_entity_poly.entity_id
_entity_poly.type
_entity_poly.pdbx_seq_one_letter_code
_entity_poly.pdbx_strand_id
1 'polypeptide(L)' 'MKRMPTALVKTWLFLLKSKDPKLARQKFIAYQKIKKSFGSADLAQLYIEQDRDNDIEVVII' A
#
# COMPACT_ATOMS: atom_id res chain seq x y z
N MET A 1 -2.72 2.82 -14.80
CA MET A 1 -1.88 1.73 -14.24
C MET A 1 -2.74 0.49 -14.06
N LYS A 2 -2.22 -0.73 -14.24
CA LYS A 2 -2.94 -1.94 -13.79
C LYS A 2 -3.23 -1.81 -12.29
N ARG A 3 -4.48 -2.10 -11.88
CA ARG A 3 -4.88 -2.10 -10.46
C ARG A 3 -3.97 -3.11 -9.73
N MET A 4 -3.27 -2.65 -8.70
CA MET A 4 -2.43 -3.52 -7.89
C MET A 4 -3.27 -4.13 -6.77
N PRO A 5 -3.03 -5.41 -6.41
CA PRO A 5 -3.71 -6.00 -5.27
C PRO A 5 -3.50 -5.18 -4.00
N THR A 6 -4.58 -4.73 -3.38
CA THR A 6 -4.54 -3.88 -2.18
C THR A 6 -3.81 -4.55 -1.02
N ALA A 7 -3.95 -5.87 -0.89
CA ALA A 7 -3.19 -6.66 0.09
C ALA A 7 -1.67 -6.56 -0.09
N LEU A 8 -1.19 -6.48 -1.34
CA LEU A 8 0.23 -6.33 -1.65
C LEU A 8 0.73 -4.94 -1.22
N VAL A 9 -0.03 -3.89 -1.51
CA VAL A 9 0.31 -2.51 -1.13
C VAL A 9 0.31 -2.35 0.40
N LYS A 10 -0.70 -2.90 1.08
CA LYS A 10 -0.76 -2.98 2.55
C LYS A 10 0.47 -3.68 3.14
N THR A 11 0.92 -4.78 2.52
CA THR A 11 2.10 -5.52 2.96
C THR A 11 3.37 -4.67 2.85
N TRP A 12 3.54 -3.93 1.75
CA TRP A 12 4.70 -3.03 1.59
C TRP A 12 4.70 -1.91 2.63
N LEU A 13 3.55 -1.28 2.88
CA LEU A 13 3.42 -0.24 3.90
C LEU A 13 3.68 -0.78 5.32
N PHE A 14 3.23 -2.00 5.61
CA PHE A 14 3.55 -2.69 6.86
C PHE A 14 5.06 -2.88 7.03
N LEU A 15 5.75 -3.37 5.98
CA LEU A 15 7.20 -3.56 6.00
C LEU A 15 7.96 -2.25 6.24
N LEU A 16 7.49 -1.12 5.71
CA LEU A 16 8.08 0.20 5.99
C LEU A 16 8.00 0.59 7.47
N LYS A 17 6.90 0.23 8.14
CA LYS A 17 6.68 0.53 9.57
C LYS A 17 7.35 -0.48 10.50
N SER A 18 7.78 -1.63 9.98
CA SER A 18 8.45 -2.64 10.80
C SER A 18 9.76 -2.14 11.40
N LYS A 19 9.97 -2.53 12.66
CA LYS A 19 11.21 -2.35 13.44
C LYS A 19 12.01 -3.64 13.55
N ASP A 20 11.54 -4.74 12.95
CA ASP A 20 12.24 -6.03 12.98
C ASP A 20 13.49 -5.97 12.08
N PRO A 21 14.71 -6.10 12.64
CA PRO A 21 15.94 -6.07 11.85
C PRO A 21 16.02 -7.22 10.84
N LYS A 22 15.34 -8.35 11.08
CA LYS A 22 15.27 -9.47 10.14
C LYS A 22 14.55 -9.12 8.84
N LEU A 23 13.76 -8.05 8.84
CA LEU A 23 13.01 -7.57 7.68
C LEU A 23 13.71 -6.42 6.93
N ALA A 24 14.96 -6.08 7.26
CA ALA A 24 15.65 -4.94 6.65
C ALA A 24 15.68 -5.00 5.11
N ARG A 25 15.95 -6.17 4.54
CA ARG A 25 15.96 -6.38 3.08
C ARG A 25 14.56 -6.19 2.48
N GLN A 26 13.53 -6.76 3.10
CA GLN A 26 12.15 -6.67 2.66
C GLN A 26 11.63 -5.23 2.76
N LYS A 27 12.01 -4.50 3.81
CA LYS A 27 11.71 -3.08 3.98
C LYS A 27 12.32 -2.23 2.86
N PHE A 28 13.59 -2.48 2.52
CA PHE A 28 14.24 -1.79 1.40
C PHE A 28 13.54 -2.08 0.06
N ILE A 29 13.19 -3.35 -0.19
CA ILE A 29 12.44 -3.75 -1.40
C ILE A 29 11.07 -3.07 -1.43
N ALA A 30 10.33 -3.09 -0.32
CA ALA A 30 9.02 -2.44 -0.20
C ALA A 30 9.12 -0.93 -0.50
N TYR A 31 10.14 -0.25 0.04
CA TYR A 31 10.41 1.15 -0.26
C TYR A 31 10.62 1.39 -1.77
N GLN A 32 11.47 0.60 -2.42
CA GLN A 32 11.70 0.72 -3.87
C GLN A 32 10.43 0.48 -4.68
N LYS A 33 9.62 -0.51 -4.31
CA LYS A 33 8.34 -0.82 -4.98
C LYS A 33 7.35 0.34 -4.81
N ILE A 34 7.22 0.89 -3.60
CA ILE A 34 6.36 2.04 -3.33
C ILE A 34 6.81 3.26 -4.12
N LYS A 35 8.10 3.60 -4.09
CA LYS A 35 8.64 4.75 -4.83
C LYS A 35 8.42 4.63 -6.33
N LYS A 36 8.64 3.42 -6.90
CA LYS A 36 8.45 3.17 -8.33
C LYS A 36 6.98 3.22 -8.76
N SER A 37 6.07 2.70 -7.94
CA SER A 37 4.65 2.58 -8.31
C SER A 37 3.82 3.81 -7.96
N PHE A 38 4.09 4.45 -6.84
CA PHE A 38 3.25 5.52 -6.28
C PHE A 38 3.99 6.84 -6.04
N GLY A 39 5.33 6.85 -6.14
CA GLY A 39 6.15 8.02 -5.80
C GLY A 39 6.44 8.16 -4.30
N SER A 40 5.46 7.92 -3.43
CA SER A 40 5.63 8.00 -1.97
C SER A 40 4.76 7.00 -1.20
N ALA A 41 5.08 6.81 0.09
CA ALA A 41 4.27 5.99 1.00
C ALA A 41 2.88 6.62 1.25
N ASP A 42 2.78 7.94 1.30
CA ASP A 42 1.51 8.66 1.49
C ASP A 42 0.59 8.48 0.28
N LEU A 43 1.14 8.56 -0.94
CA LEU A 43 0.37 8.29 -2.16
C LEU A 43 -0.05 6.81 -2.26
N ALA A 44 0.77 5.88 -1.75
CA ALA A 44 0.39 4.46 -1.65
C ALA A 44 -0.71 4.21 -0.61
N GLN A 45 -0.76 5.02 0.46
CA GLN A 45 -1.81 4.97 1.47
C GLN A 45 -3.14 5.48 0.89
N LEU A 46 -3.12 6.61 0.19
CA LEU A 46 -4.29 7.14 -0.54
C LEU A 46 -4.86 6.14 -1.55
N TYR A 47 -3.98 5.40 -2.25
CA TYR A 47 -4.40 4.33 -3.17
C TYR A 47 -5.25 3.25 -2.47
N ILE A 48 -4.90 2.86 -1.24
CA ILE A 48 -5.65 1.86 -0.47
C ILE A 48 -7.00 2.43 0.00
N GLU A 49 -7.02 3.70 0.37
CA GLU A 49 -8.24 4.38 0.83
C GLU A 49 -9.25 4.49 -0.32
N GLN A 50 -8.81 4.89 -1.51
CA GLN A 50 -9.64 4.89 -2.71
C GLN A 50 -10.22 3.51 -3.04
N ASP A 51 -9.46 2.44 -2.80
CA ASP A 51 -9.96 1.07 -3.03
C ASP A 51 -11.09 0.70 -2.06
N ARG A 52 -10.99 1.14 -0.79
CA ARG A 52 -12.07 0.94 0.21
C ARG A 52 -13.32 1.74 -0.10
N ASP A 53 -13.16 2.97 -0.57
CA ASP A 53 -14.31 3.83 -0.89
C ASP A 53 -15.11 3.30 -2.09
N ASN A 54 -14.46 2.56 -2.99
CA ASN A 54 -15.14 1.86 -4.10
C ASN A 54 -15.91 0.60 -3.66
N ASP A 55 -15.68 0.08 -2.45
CA ASP A 55 -16.42 -1.05 -1.86
C ASP A 55 -17.62 -0.59 -1.00
N ILE A 56 -17.87 0.72 -0.89
CA ILE A 56 -19.03 1.25 -0.17
C ILE A 56 -20.26 1.09 -1.08
N GLU A 57 -21.08 0.09 -0.78
CA GLU A 57 -22.40 -0.10 -1.36
C GLU A 57 -23.30 1.06 -0.89
N VAL A 58 -23.61 2.00 -1.80
CA VAL A 58 -24.55 3.09 -1.51
C VAL A 58 -25.95 2.51 -1.46
N VAL A 59 -26.44 2.21 -0.25
CA VAL A 59 -27.85 1.89 -0.02
C VAL A 59 -28.62 3.20 0.05
N ILE A 60 -29.36 3.52 -1.01
CA ILE A 60 -30.37 4.58 -0.98
C ILE A 60 -31.61 4.00 -0.30
N ILE A 61 -31.98 4.54 0.87
CA ILE A 61 -33.21 4.22 1.62
C ILE A 61 -34.26 5.29 1.33
#